data_AF-A0A5M6J533-F1
#
_entry.id   AF-A0A5M6J533-F1
#
_cell.length_a   1.000
_cell.length_b   1.000
_cell.length_c   1.000
_cell.angle_alpha   90.00
_cell.angle_beta   90.00
_cell.angle_gamma   90.00
#
_symmetry.space_group_name_H-M   'P 1'
#
loop_
_entity.id
_entity.type
_entity.pdbx_description
1 polymer ?
#
loop_
_entity_poly.entity_id
_entity_poly.type
_entity_poly.pdbx_seq_one_letter_code
_entity_poly.pdbx_strand_id
1 'polypeptide(L)' 'MSFGDIVVGVSVALLGLLGLLLVSGALDSGMYVFGLSLFGFAVLFDFGLIKKYFDLKEAAAKAGVHG' A
#
# COMPACT_ATOMS: atom_id res chain seq x y z
N MET A 1 9.50 -8.92 6.91
CA MET A 1 8.75 -7.64 6.93
C MET A 1 9.16 -6.93 8.20
N SER A 2 9.69 -5.73 8.12
CA SER A 2 10.08 -4.96 9.30
C SER A 2 8.84 -4.37 9.99
N PHE A 3 8.93 -4.06 11.28
CA PHE A 3 7.90 -3.31 11.99
C PHE A 3 7.58 -1.97 11.28
N GLY A 4 8.61 -1.30 10.74
CA GLY A 4 8.42 -0.07 9.96
C GLY A 4 7.58 -0.26 8.70
N ASP A 5 7.75 -1.40 7.99
CA ASP A 5 6.93 -1.70 6.80
C ASP A 5 5.45 -1.87 7.19
N ILE A 6 5.17 -2.47 8.35
CA ILE A 6 3.81 -2.68 8.85
C ILE A 6 3.17 -1.34 9.24
N VAL A 7 3.88 -0.50 9.98
CA VAL A 7 3.37 0.82 10.40
C VAL A 7 3.06 1.69 9.18
N VAL A 8 3.95 1.69 8.18
CA VAL A 8 3.75 2.46 6.96
C VAL A 8 2.58 1.90 6.14
N GLY A 9 2.48 0.58 5.96
CA GLY A 9 1.35 -0.04 5.26
C GLY A 9 0.01 0.26 5.92
N VAL A 10 -0.09 0.09 7.24
CA VAL A 10 -1.33 0.42 8.00
C VAL A 10 -1.66 1.91 7.87
N SER A 11 -0.67 2.79 7.94
CA SER A 11 -0.88 4.24 7.78
C SER A 11 -1.40 4.57 6.38
N VAL A 12 -0.85 3.94 5.34
CA VAL A 12 -1.27 4.13 3.95
C VAL A 12 -2.68 3.57 3.71
N ALA A 13 -3.00 2.40 4.26
CA ALA A 13 -4.36 1.83 4.21
C ALA A 13 -5.39 2.76 4.87
N LEU A 14 -5.07 3.35 6.02
CA LEU A 14 -5.92 4.34 6.68
C LEU A 14 -6.09 5.60 5.82
N LEU A 15 -5.02 6.12 5.22
CA LEU A 15 -5.11 7.25 4.29
C LEU A 15 -5.98 6.94 3.06
N GLY A 16 -5.89 5.73 2.52
CA GLY A 16 -6.75 5.27 1.42
C GLY A 16 -8.23 5.22 1.82
N LEU A 17 -8.54 4.70 3.02
CA LEU A 17 -9.89 4.70 3.57
C LEU A 17 -10.43 6.11 3.82
N LEU A 18 -9.59 7.01 4.34
CA LEU A 18 -9.93 8.43 4.48
C LEU A 18 -10.20 9.09 3.12
N GLY A 19 -9.48 8.68 2.07
CA GLY A 19 -9.75 9.08 0.69
C GLY A 19 -11.15 8.71 0.23
N LEU A 20 -11.62 7.49 0.52
CA LEU A 20 -12.99 7.07 0.21
C LEU A 20 -14.05 7.84 1.02
N LEU A 21 -13.77 8.13 2.29
CA LEU A 21 -14.66 8.97 3.09
C LEU A 21 -14.74 10.40 2.53
N LEU A 22 -13.63 10.94 2.03
CA LEU A 22 -13.61 12.24 1.36
C LEU A 22 -14.44 12.25 0.07
N VAL A 23 -14.42 11.14 -0.69
CA VAL A 23 -15.29 10.96 -1.87
C VAL A 23 -16.77 11.05 -1.50
N SER A 24 -17.19 10.50 -0.35
CA SER A 24 -18.60 10.49 0.05
C SER A 24 -19.19 11.88 0.32
N GLY A 25 -18.35 12.86 0.65
CA GLY A 25 -18.73 14.27 0.86
C GLY A 25 -18.29 15.22 -0.25
N ALA A 26 -17.79 14.70 -1.38
CA ALA A 26 -17.24 15.51 -2.46
C ALA A 26 -18.36 16.29 -3.18
N LEU A 27 -18.29 17.62 -3.11
CA LEU A 27 -19.19 18.53 -3.84
C LEU A 27 -18.67 18.87 -5.25
N ASP A 28 -17.40 18.54 -5.54
CA ASP A 28 -16.75 18.79 -6.83
C ASP A 28 -16.04 17.53 -7.36
N SER A 29 -15.98 17.43 -8.69
CA SER A 29 -15.40 16.32 -9.44
C SER A 29 -13.91 16.12 -9.14
N GLY A 30 -13.18 17.21 -8.82
CA GLY A 30 -11.76 17.13 -8.45
C GLY A 30 -11.54 16.34 -7.16
N MET A 31 -12.38 16.53 -6.15
CA MET A 31 -12.30 15.80 -4.88
C MET A 31 -12.62 14.31 -5.06
N TYR A 32 -13.57 13.99 -5.95
CA TYR A 32 -13.92 12.61 -6.27
C TYR A 32 -12.71 11.85 -6.86
N VAL A 33 -12.08 12.44 -7.89
CA VAL A 33 -10.90 11.83 -8.53
C VAL A 33 -9.72 11.73 -7.56
N PHE A 34 -9.52 12.74 -6.73
CA PHE A 34 -8.45 12.74 -5.72
C PHE A 34 -8.62 11.60 -4.71
N GLY A 35 -9.79 11.47 -4.09
CA GLY A 35 -10.02 10.42 -3.09
C GLY A 35 -9.97 9.01 -3.67
N LEU A 36 -10.47 8.82 -4.90
CA LEU A 36 -10.38 7.54 -5.60
C LEU A 36 -8.92 7.19 -5.97
N SER A 37 -8.14 8.18 -6.40
CA SER A 37 -6.71 8.00 -6.70
C SER A 37 -5.91 7.66 -5.44
N LEU A 38 -6.22 8.30 -4.31
CA LEU A 38 -5.58 8.03 -3.01
C LEU A 38 -5.87 6.60 -2.54
N PHE A 39 -7.12 6.14 -2.68
CA PHE A 39 -7.49 4.76 -2.38
C PHE A 39 -6.79 3.75 -3.30
N GLY A 40 -6.80 4.00 -4.61
CA GLY A 40 -6.10 3.15 -5.58
C GLY A 40 -4.59 3.09 -5.31
N PHE A 41 -3.98 4.22 -4.98
CA PHE A 41 -2.57 4.29 -4.59
C PHE A 41 -2.29 3.47 -3.34
N ALA A 42 -3.14 3.58 -2.31
CA ALA A 42 -2.96 2.83 -1.07
C ALA A 42 -2.98 1.31 -1.30
N VAL A 43 -3.93 0.83 -2.11
CA VAL A 43 -3.99 -0.59 -2.49
C VAL A 43 -2.72 -1.02 -3.21
N LEU A 44 -2.29 -0.28 -4.24
CA LEU A 44 -1.09 -0.62 -5.00
C LEU A 44 0.18 -0.61 -4.13
N PHE A 45 0.27 0.34 -3.21
CA PHE A 45 1.37 0.45 -2.27
C PHE A 45 1.45 -0.75 -1.33
N ASP A 46 0.34 -1.16 -0.72
CA ASP A 46 0.28 -2.31 0.18
C ASP A 46 0.63 -3.62 -0.55
N PHE A 47 0.10 -3.81 -1.76
CA PHE A 47 0.49 -4.95 -2.62
C PHE A 47 1.99 -4.93 -2.94
N GLY A 48 2.57 -3.76 -3.17
CA GLY A 48 4.02 -3.59 -3.36
C GLY A 48 4.83 -4.01 -2.14
N LEU A 49 4.40 -3.65 -0.93
CA LEU A 49 5.05 -4.08 0.32
C LEU A 49 5.00 -5.60 0.51
N ILE A 50 3.84 -6.20 0.24
CA ILE A 50 3.66 -7.66 0.30
C ILE A 50 4.59 -8.34 -0.70
N LYS A 51 4.62 -7.87 -1.95
CA LYS A 51 5.51 -8.41 -2.98
C LYS A 51 6.98 -8.29 -2.57
N LYS A 52 7.42 -7.11 -2.12
CA LYS A 52 8.78 -6.90 -1.62
C LYS A 52 9.17 -7.92 -0.55
N TYR A 53 8.24 -8.21 0.37
CA TYR A 53 8.50 -9.19 1.43
C TYR A 53 8.73 -10.60 0.88
N PHE A 54 7.93 -11.05 -0.09
CA PHE A 54 8.12 -12.35 -0.71
C PHE A 54 9.38 -12.40 -1.58
N ASP A 55 9.63 -11.37 -2.39
CA ASP A 55 10.83 -11.27 -3.22
C ASP A 55 12.12 -11.38 -2.37
N LEU A 56 12.14 -10.74 -1.18
CA LEU A 56 13.25 -10.85 -0.24
C LEU A 56 13.41 -12.26 0.35
N LYS A 57 12.29 -12.95 0.65
CA LYS A 57 12.34 -14.34 1.14
C LYS A 57 12.83 -15.30 0.07
N GLU A 58 12.36 -15.15 -1.16
CA GLU A 58 12.79 -15.97 -2.28
C GLU A 58 14.28 -15.74 -2.61
N ALA A 59 14.74 -14.48 -2.59
CA ALA A 59 16.15 -14.16 -2.78
C ALA A 59 17.04 -14.79 -1.70
N ALA A 60 16.63 -14.72 -0.43
CA ALA A 60 17.34 -15.38 0.66
C ALA A 60 17.37 -16.91 0.51
N ALA A 61 16.26 -17.52 0.09
CA ALA A 61 16.19 -18.96 -0.16
C ALA A 61 17.12 -19.40 -1.30
N LYS A 62 17.17 -18.65 -2.41
CA LYS A 62 18.09 -18.93 -3.53
C LYS A 62 19.56 -18.76 -3.13
N ALA A 63 19.88 -17.76 -2.31
CA ALA A 63 21.25 -17.53 -1.85
C ALA A 63 21.78 -18.68 -0.96
N GLY A 64 20.92 -19.31 -0.16
CA GLY A 64 21.31 -20.44 0.70
C GLY A 64 21.47 -21.78 -0.01
N VAL A 65 21.05 -21.91 -1.28
CA VAL A 65 21.18 -23.15 -2.08
C VAL A 65 22.45 -23.13 -2.97
N HIS A 66 23.15 -22.00 -3.02
CA HIS A 66 24.41 -21.83 -3.76
C HIS A 66 25.63 -21.63 -2.85
N GLY A 67 25.50 -21.87 -1.54
CA GLY A 67 26.59 -21.87 -0.56
C GLY A 67 27.06 -23.28 -0.21
#